data_AF-A0AB37LDI8-F1
#
_entry.id   AF-A0AB37LDI8-F1
#
_cell.length_a   1.000
_cell.length_b   1.000
_cell.length_c   1.000
_cell.angle_alpha   90.00
_cell.angle_beta   90.00
_cell.angle_gamma   90.00
#
_symmetry.space_group_name_H-M   'P 1'
#
loop_
_entity.id
_entity.type
_entity.pdbx_description
1 polymer ?
#
loop_
_entity_poly.entity_id
_entity_poly.type
_entity_poly.pdbx_seq_one_letter_code
_entity_poly.pdbx_strand_id
1 'polypeptide(L)'
;MCATTVERMGMEMADTGNNDDEQQWIAAMLERLSHSQFRAKFALTDKDRAYARTKGKATIDRHAREMLRDRIGAAEPKNDGRQTPWRGHPVFTAQHATATCCRGCIEKWHHLPKGRELAEVEVNRLADLVMAWIERDLINHPVR
;
A
#
# COMPACT_ATOMS: atom_id res chain seq x y z
N MET A 1 -17.44 -46.33 -32.07
CA MET A 1 -18.30 -45.27 -31.48
C MET A 1 -18.38 -45.58 -29.99
N CYS A 2 -17.97 -44.77 -29.02
CA CYS A 2 -17.44 -43.42 -28.93
C CYS A 2 -16.50 -43.45 -27.70
N ALA A 3 -15.28 -42.93 -27.81
CA ALA A 3 -14.40 -42.78 -26.65
C ALA A 3 -14.85 -41.51 -25.90
N THR A 4 -15.40 -41.66 -24.69
CA THR A 4 -15.73 -40.52 -23.84
C THR A 4 -14.61 -40.32 -22.82
N THR A 5 -13.71 -39.43 -23.21
CA THR A 5 -12.86 -38.63 -22.34
C THR A 5 -13.70 -37.97 -21.24
N VAL A 6 -13.33 -38.16 -19.97
CA VAL A 6 -13.58 -37.15 -18.94
C VAL A 6 -12.26 -36.92 -18.23
N GLU A 7 -11.73 -35.74 -18.49
CA GLU A 7 -10.48 -35.20 -18.00
C GLU A 7 -10.49 -35.13 -16.47
N ARG A 8 -9.35 -35.51 -15.88
CA ARG A 8 -8.96 -35.12 -14.53
C ARG A 8 -8.99 -33.59 -14.46
N MET A 9 -10.02 -33.03 -13.81
CA MET A 9 -9.93 -31.67 -13.29
C MET A 9 -8.86 -31.66 -12.19
N GLY A 10 -7.65 -31.26 -12.57
CA GLY A 10 -6.65 -30.79 -11.63
C GLY A 10 -7.17 -29.51 -11.00
N MET A 11 -7.63 -29.59 -9.75
CA MET A 11 -7.76 -28.42 -8.90
C MET A 11 -6.33 -27.93 -8.64
N GLU A 12 -5.90 -26.92 -9.38
CA GLU A 12 -4.65 -26.22 -9.15
C GLU A 12 -4.67 -25.68 -7.71
N MET A 13 -3.81 -26.27 -6.87
CA MET A 13 -3.52 -25.79 -5.53
C MET A 13 -2.84 -24.43 -5.70
N ALA A 14 -3.59 -23.35 -5.50
CA ALA A 14 -3.06 -22.00 -5.52
C ALA A 14 -1.91 -21.88 -4.51
N ASP A 15 -0.78 -21.37 -4.99
CA ASP A 15 0.43 -21.03 -4.22
C ASP A 15 0.10 -20.02 -3.12
N THR A 16 -0.26 -20.51 -1.93
CA THR A 16 -0.54 -19.72 -0.73
C THR A 16 0.73 -19.13 -0.11
N GLY A 17 1.92 -19.55 -0.54
CA GLY A 17 3.20 -19.16 0.08
C GLY A 17 3.54 -17.68 -0.06
N ASN A 18 3.19 -17.04 -1.18
CA ASN A 18 3.55 -15.63 -1.41
C ASN A 18 2.61 -14.63 -0.70
N ASN A 19 1.34 -14.96 -0.52
CA ASN A 19 0.36 -14.04 0.07
C ASN A 19 0.47 -13.98 1.59
N ASP A 20 0.75 -15.10 2.26
CA ASP A 20 0.87 -15.14 3.70
C ASP A 20 2.10 -14.37 4.21
N ASP A 21 3.21 -14.45 3.48
CA ASP A 21 4.45 -13.72 3.78
C ASP A 21 4.27 -12.20 3.63
N GLU A 22 3.54 -11.77 2.61
CA GLU A 22 3.22 -10.36 2.42
C GLU A 22 2.31 -9.82 3.53
N GLN A 23 1.25 -10.55 3.88
CA GLN A 23 0.35 -10.13 4.97
C GLN A 23 1.09 -10.07 6.31
N GLN A 24 1.97 -11.03 6.59
CA GLN A 24 2.82 -11.00 7.80
C GLN A 24 3.75 -9.78 7.80
N TRP A 25 4.38 -9.47 6.66
CA TRP A 25 5.22 -8.28 6.54
C TRP A 25 4.43 -6.99 6.73
N ILE A 26 3.23 -6.86 6.13
CA ILE A 26 2.35 -5.70 6.29
C ILE A 26 2.01 -5.53 7.78
N ALA A 27 1.55 -6.60 8.44
CA ALA A 27 1.18 -6.56 9.85
C ALA A 27 2.36 -6.13 10.73
N ALA A 28 3.54 -6.74 10.54
CA ALA A 28 4.75 -6.41 11.29
C ALA A 28 5.21 -4.96 11.03
N MET A 29 5.12 -4.48 9.79
CA MET A 29 5.50 -3.12 9.44
C MET A 29 4.55 -2.09 10.05
N LEU A 30 3.23 -2.33 9.99
CA LEU A 30 2.23 -1.47 10.62
C LEU A 30 2.41 -1.40 12.15
N GLU A 31 2.74 -2.51 12.79
CA GLU A 31 3.06 -2.54 14.22
C GLU A 31 4.30 -1.70 14.53
N ARG A 32 5.40 -1.92 13.81
CA ARG A 32 6.64 -1.15 13.98
C ARG A 32 6.42 0.35 13.75
N LEU A 33 5.65 0.73 12.75
CA LEU A 33 5.29 2.12 12.48
C LEU A 33 4.46 2.75 13.61
N SER A 34 3.61 1.97 14.27
CA SER A 34 2.77 2.43 15.38
C SER A 34 3.58 2.85 16.62
N HIS A 35 4.79 2.32 16.80
CA HIS A 35 5.70 2.74 17.87
C HIS A 35 6.43 4.07 17.57
N SER A 36 6.36 4.58 16.34
CA SER A 36 6.91 5.90 16.02
C SER A 36 5.93 7.00 16.39
N GLN A 37 6.29 7.85 17.35
CA GLN A 37 5.47 9.01 17.75
C GLN A 37 5.06 9.89 16.55
N PHE A 38 5.94 10.04 15.55
CA PHE A 38 5.63 10.82 14.37
C PHE A 38 4.64 10.14 13.42
N ARG A 39 4.70 8.81 13.26
CA ARG A 39 3.84 8.06 12.34
C ARG A 39 2.50 7.70 12.97
N ALA A 40 2.50 7.40 14.27
CA ALA A 40 1.31 6.99 15.01
C ALA A 40 0.23 8.07 15.12
N LYS A 41 0.60 9.36 14.97
CA LYS A 41 -0.36 10.49 15.07
C LYS A 41 -1.21 10.72 13.82
N PHE A 42 -0.91 10.05 12.70
CA PHE A 42 -1.71 10.22 11.48
C PHE A 42 -3.04 9.48 11.62
N ALA A 43 -4.11 10.12 11.15
CA ALA A 43 -5.44 9.56 11.01
C ALA A 43 -6.11 10.20 9.81
N LEU A 44 -7.01 9.48 9.13
CA LEU A 44 -7.80 10.08 8.06
C LEU A 44 -8.74 11.15 8.62
N THR A 45 -9.00 12.19 7.82
CA THR A 45 -10.11 13.09 8.12
C THR A 45 -11.44 12.42 7.77
N ASP A 46 -12.55 12.87 8.35
CA ASP A 46 -13.87 12.32 8.00
C ASP A 46 -14.18 12.49 6.50
N LYS A 47 -13.70 13.59 5.90
CA LYS A 47 -13.79 13.83 4.45
C LYS A 47 -13.00 12.77 3.66
N ASP A 48 -11.77 12.46 4.06
CA ASP A 48 -10.95 11.46 3.37
C ASP A 48 -11.51 10.05 3.55
N ARG A 49 -12.09 9.73 4.72
CA ARG A 49 -12.81 8.47 4.96
C ARG A 49 -14.03 8.35 4.07
N ALA A 50 -14.85 9.39 3.99
CA ALA A 50 -16.01 9.45 3.11
C ALA A 50 -15.59 9.29 1.65
N TYR A 51 -14.51 9.97 1.23
CA TYR A 51 -13.97 9.82 -0.12
C TYR A 51 -13.52 8.38 -0.41
N ALA A 52 -12.75 7.76 0.50
CA ALA A 52 -12.27 6.39 0.35
C ALA A 52 -13.44 5.40 0.22
N ARG A 53 -14.48 5.55 1.05
CA ARG A 53 -15.71 4.73 0.99
C ARG A 53 -16.46 4.92 -0.32
N THR A 54 -16.70 6.17 -0.73
CA THR A 54 -17.44 6.50 -1.95
C THR A 54 -16.72 6.00 -3.21
N LYS A 55 -15.39 6.07 -3.25
CA LYS A 55 -14.60 5.59 -4.40
C LYS A 55 -14.41 4.08 -4.41
N GLY A 56 -14.41 3.45 -3.23
CA GLY A 56 -14.21 2.01 -3.06
C GLY A 56 -12.76 1.57 -3.16
N LYS A 57 -12.48 0.38 -2.60
CA LYS A 57 -11.13 -0.21 -2.46
C LYS A 57 -10.34 -0.21 -3.75
N ALA A 58 -10.91 -0.75 -4.84
CA ALA A 58 -10.22 -0.89 -6.12
C ALA A 58 -9.75 0.46 -6.70
N THR A 59 -10.53 1.52 -6.54
CA THR A 59 -10.15 2.86 -7.00
C THR A 59 -9.02 3.44 -6.15
N ILE A 60 -9.10 3.31 -4.82
CA ILE A 60 -8.07 3.84 -3.93
C ILE A 60 -6.76 3.06 -4.07
N ASP A 61 -6.84 1.74 -4.30
CA ASP A 61 -5.68 0.89 -4.62
C ASP A 61 -4.96 1.37 -5.88
N ARG A 62 -5.70 1.57 -6.98
CA ARG A 62 -5.14 2.15 -8.22
C ARG A 62 -4.46 3.49 -7.95
N HIS A 63 -5.12 4.39 -7.22
CA HIS A 63 -4.54 5.69 -6.88
C HIS A 63 -3.24 5.54 -6.05
N ALA A 64 -3.17 4.59 -5.12
CA ALA A 64 -1.97 4.34 -4.33
C ALA A 64 -0.79 3.90 -5.22
N ARG A 65 -1.03 2.96 -6.14
CA ARG A 65 -0.02 2.47 -7.10
C ARG A 65 0.46 3.58 -8.03
N GLU A 66 -0.46 4.32 -8.65
CA GLU A 66 -0.15 5.44 -9.54
C GLU A 66 0.64 6.54 -8.81
N MET A 67 0.20 6.95 -7.62
CA MET A 67 0.89 7.99 -6.85
C MET A 67 2.30 7.56 -6.40
N LEU A 68 2.50 6.30 -6.02
CA LEU A 68 3.82 5.78 -5.69
C LEU A 68 4.72 5.71 -6.92
N ARG A 69 4.22 5.16 -8.03
CA ARG A 69 4.96 5.07 -9.29
C ARG A 69 5.39 6.44 -9.80
N ASP A 70 4.42 7.34 -9.97
CA ASP A 70 4.63 8.60 -10.69
C ASP A 70 5.37 9.65 -9.86
N ARG A 71 5.22 9.63 -8.53
CA ARG A 71 5.78 10.66 -7.64
C ARG A 71 7.04 10.20 -6.92
N ILE A 72 7.20 8.90 -6.69
CA ILE A 72 8.24 8.34 -5.80
C ILE A 72 9.10 7.29 -6.50
N GLY A 73 8.60 6.65 -7.56
CA GLY A 73 9.21 5.49 -8.21
C GLY A 73 10.58 5.74 -8.84
N ALA A 74 10.77 6.91 -9.46
CA ALA A 74 12.02 7.26 -10.14
C ALA A 74 13.24 7.22 -9.20
N ALA A 75 14.43 7.00 -9.76
CA ALA A 75 15.69 7.04 -9.03
C ALA A 75 15.93 8.39 -8.32
N GLU A 76 15.55 9.48 -9.02
CA GLU A 76 15.65 10.86 -8.57
C GLU A 76 14.30 11.58 -8.79
N PRO A 77 13.29 11.34 -7.94
CA PRO A 77 11.97 11.91 -8.13
C PRO A 77 12.00 13.43 -7.87
N LYS A 78 11.22 14.16 -8.66
CA LYS A 78 11.08 15.61 -8.51
C LYS A 78 10.64 15.98 -7.09
N ASN A 79 11.33 16.92 -6.47
CA ASN A 79 11.07 17.40 -5.11
C ASN A 79 11.19 16.31 -4.01
N ASP A 80 12.22 15.44 -4.06
CA ASP A 80 12.44 14.44 -3.00
C ASP A 80 12.44 15.04 -1.58
N GLY A 81 11.68 14.44 -0.67
CA GLY A 81 11.36 14.95 0.65
C GLY A 81 10.10 15.81 0.73
N ARG A 82 9.53 16.23 -0.41
CA ARG A 82 8.31 17.06 -0.51
C ARG A 82 7.35 16.59 -1.61
N GLN A 83 7.51 15.37 -2.15
CA GLN A 83 6.69 14.87 -3.27
C GLN A 83 5.22 14.70 -2.90
N THR A 84 4.95 14.33 -1.65
CA THR A 84 3.63 13.91 -1.16
C THR A 84 3.01 15.04 -0.33
N PRO A 85 1.88 15.64 -0.78
CA PRO A 85 1.12 16.59 0.02
C PRO A 85 0.70 15.98 1.37
N TRP A 86 0.37 16.81 2.35
CA TRP A 86 -0.05 16.31 3.67
C TRP A 86 -1.54 15.93 3.75
N ARG A 87 -2.36 16.45 2.84
CA ARG A 87 -3.84 16.39 2.89
C ARG A 87 -4.43 16.41 1.48
N GLY A 88 -5.73 16.11 1.39
CA GLY A 88 -6.52 16.25 0.17
C GLY A 88 -6.75 14.94 -0.58
N HIS A 89 -6.19 13.83 -0.10
CA HIS A 89 -6.47 12.48 -0.56
C HIS A 89 -6.08 11.47 0.53
N PRO A 90 -6.85 10.38 0.76
CA PRO A 90 -6.52 9.38 1.79
C PRO A 90 -5.14 8.75 1.62
N VAL A 91 -4.71 8.49 0.38
CA VAL A 91 -3.37 7.96 0.06
C VAL A 91 -2.25 8.88 0.55
N PHE A 92 -2.42 10.21 0.50
CA PHE A 92 -1.36 11.12 0.95
C PHE A 92 -1.12 10.99 2.46
N THR A 93 -2.19 11.01 3.25
CA THR A 93 -2.11 10.78 4.70
C THR A 93 -1.51 9.41 5.00
N ALA A 94 -1.94 8.37 4.29
CA ALA A 94 -1.46 7.02 4.46
C ALA A 94 0.02 6.87 4.07
N GLN A 95 0.52 7.54 3.03
CA GLN A 95 1.92 7.53 2.65
C GLN A 95 2.81 8.16 3.74
N HIS A 96 2.33 9.20 4.42
CA HIS A 96 3.02 9.77 5.57
C HIS A 96 2.97 8.86 6.79
N ALA A 97 1.85 8.18 7.03
CA ALA A 97 1.73 7.20 8.12
C ALA A 97 2.63 5.98 7.89
N THR A 98 2.75 5.52 6.65
CA THR A 98 3.49 4.31 6.26
C THR A 98 4.93 4.55 5.82
N ALA A 99 5.42 5.78 5.93
CA ALA A 99 6.77 6.17 5.54
C ALA A 99 7.09 5.89 4.05
N THR A 100 6.11 6.01 3.17
CA THR A 100 6.24 5.84 1.71
C THR A 100 6.16 7.18 0.95
N CYS A 101 6.14 8.30 1.68
CA CYS A 101 5.92 9.64 1.13
C CYS A 101 7.13 10.28 0.40
N CYS A 102 8.34 9.72 0.55
CA CYS A 102 9.56 10.15 -0.14
C CYS A 102 10.62 9.04 -0.12
N ARG A 103 11.68 9.16 -0.94
CA ARG A 103 12.75 8.15 -1.01
C ARG A 103 13.49 8.01 0.32
N GLY A 104 13.69 9.10 1.06
CA GLY A 104 14.35 9.05 2.37
C GLY A 104 13.57 8.31 3.45
N CYS A 105 12.24 8.38 3.39
CA CYS A 105 11.40 7.57 4.28
C CYS A 105 11.47 6.10 3.87
N ILE A 106 11.39 5.81 2.57
CA ILE A 106 11.45 4.46 2.03
C ILE A 106 12.78 3.78 2.38
N GLU A 107 13.91 4.46 2.18
CA GLU A 107 15.23 3.93 2.53
C GLU A 107 15.35 3.62 4.03
N LYS A 108 14.87 4.53 4.88
CA LYS A 108 14.97 4.38 6.33
C LYS A 108 14.08 3.27 6.89
N TRP A 109 12.85 3.13 6.37
CA TRP A 109 11.83 2.26 6.96
C TRP A 109 11.68 0.92 6.24
N HIS A 110 11.82 0.94 4.91
CA HIS A 110 11.59 -0.20 4.03
C HIS A 110 12.88 -0.77 3.44
N HIS A 111 14.03 -0.15 3.76
CA HIS A 111 15.36 -0.61 3.37
C HIS A 111 15.56 -0.68 1.84
N LEU A 112 14.82 0.13 1.07
CA LEU A 112 15.02 0.26 -0.37
C LEU A 112 15.89 1.50 -0.66
N PRO A 113 17.11 1.32 -1.21
CA PRO A 113 18.10 2.38 -1.30
C PRO A 113 17.68 3.48 -2.29
N LYS A 114 18.13 4.71 -2.01
CA LYS A 114 18.02 5.82 -2.97
C LYS A 114 18.88 5.60 -4.23
N GLY A 115 18.66 6.44 -5.24
CA GLY A 115 19.50 6.47 -6.45
C GLY A 115 19.22 5.35 -7.44
N ARG A 116 18.21 4.52 -7.20
CA ARG A 116 17.65 3.59 -8.19
C ARG A 116 16.14 3.69 -8.24
N GLU A 117 15.60 3.37 -9.40
CA GLU A 117 14.16 3.24 -9.60
C GLU A 117 13.61 2.11 -8.73
N LEU A 118 12.37 2.27 -8.24
CA LEU A 118 11.63 1.18 -7.64
C LEU A 118 11.22 0.19 -8.71
N ALA A 119 11.46 -1.08 -8.46
CA ALA A 119 10.85 -2.13 -9.26
C ALA A 119 9.33 -2.12 -9.04
N GLU A 120 8.59 -2.56 -10.04
CA GLU A 120 7.12 -2.61 -9.99
C GLU A 120 6.61 -3.44 -8.80
N VAL A 121 7.29 -4.55 -8.46
CA VAL A 121 6.97 -5.35 -7.26
C VAL A 121 7.15 -4.56 -5.95
N GLU A 122 8.11 -3.66 -5.89
CA GLU A 122 8.34 -2.82 -4.71
C GLU A 122 7.28 -1.72 -4.61
N VAL A 123 6.90 -1.10 -5.73
CA VAL A 123 5.78 -0.15 -5.80
C VAL A 123 4.50 -0.82 -5.31
N ASN A 124 4.21 -2.02 -5.81
CA ASN A 124 3.03 -2.79 -5.46
C ASN A 124 2.99 -3.11 -3.96
N ARG A 125 4.06 -3.71 -3.42
CA ARG A 125 4.16 -4.03 -1.98
C ARG A 125 4.00 -2.79 -1.08
N LEU A 126 4.56 -1.64 -1.48
CA LEU A 126 4.36 -0.39 -0.75
C LEU A 126 2.93 0.15 -0.86
N ALA A 127 2.27 -0.04 -2.01
CA ALA A 127 0.87 0.32 -2.20
C ALA A 127 -0.05 -0.56 -1.34
N ASP A 128 0.25 -1.85 -1.23
CA ASP A 128 -0.52 -2.80 -0.41
C ASP A 128 -0.41 -2.44 1.09
N LEU A 129 0.77 -2.01 1.56
CA LEU A 129 0.94 -1.44 2.90
C LEU A 129 0.10 -0.17 3.12
N VAL A 130 0.09 0.74 2.13
CA VAL A 130 -0.73 1.96 2.16
C VAL A 130 -2.22 1.62 2.24
N MET A 131 -2.68 0.66 1.46
CA MET A 131 -4.06 0.20 1.45
C MET A 131 -4.46 -0.46 2.77
N ALA A 132 -3.61 -1.33 3.31
CA ALA A 132 -3.84 -1.97 4.62
C ALA A 132 -3.96 -0.93 5.75
N TRP A 133 -3.16 0.14 5.72
CA TRP A 133 -3.28 1.23 6.68
C TRP A 133 -4.62 1.98 6.55
N ILE A 134 -5.05 2.29 5.32
CA ILE A 134 -6.33 2.96 5.05
C ILE A 134 -7.50 2.09 5.54
N GLU A 135 -7.48 0.79 5.23
CA GLU A 135 -8.51 -0.15 5.66
C GLU A 135 -8.60 -0.24 7.18
N ARG A 136 -7.46 -0.32 7.87
CA ARG A 136 -7.40 -0.29 9.33
C ARG A 136 -8.00 0.99 9.91
N ASP A 137 -7.71 2.17 9.34
CA ASP A 137 -8.32 3.42 9.78
C ASP A 137 -9.84 3.40 9.59
N LEU A 138 -10.33 2.91 8.44
CA LEU A 138 -11.77 2.82 8.15
C LEU A 138 -12.51 1.85 9.08
N ILE A 139 -11.89 0.71 9.43
CA ILE A 139 -12.43 -0.28 10.38
C ILE A 139 -12.54 0.33 11.78
N ASN A 140 -11.52 1.07 12.21
CA ASN A 140 -11.50 1.73 13.53
C ASN A 140 -12.48 2.91 13.62
N HIS A 141 -13.00 3.40 12.50
CA HIS A 141 -13.90 4.55 12.43
C HIS A 141 -15.14 4.24 11.58
N PRO A 142 -15.99 3.26 11.95
CA PRO A 142 -17.12 2.84 11.13
C PRO A 142 -18.08 3.99 10.83
N VAL A 143 -18.83 3.88 9.72
CA VAL A 143 -19.94 4.81 9.45
C VAL A 143 -20.96 4.63 10.57
N ARG A 144 -21.34 5.73 11.23
CA ARG A 144 -22.40 5.75 12.24
C ARG A 144 -23.76 5.80 11.59
#